data_AF-A0AAP0IL34-F1
#
_entry.id   AF-A0AAP0IL34-F1
#
_cell.length_a   1.000
_cell.length_b   1.000
_cell.length_c   1.000
_cell.angle_alpha   90.00
_cell.angle_beta   90.00
_cell.angle_gamma   90.00
#
_symmetry.space_group_name_H-M   'P 1'
#
loop_
_entity.id
_entity.type
_entity.pdbx_description
1 polymer ?
#
loop_
_entity_poly.entity_id
_entity_poly.type
_entity_poly.pdbx_seq_one_letter_code
_entity_poly.pdbx_strand_id
1 'polypeptide(L)'
;MNPRNTNSILLVVLQAQLLIVLCVGQDFDFFYFVQQWPGSYCDTKQSCCYPSTGKPAADFGIHGLWPNNRDGSYPSNCNPNTPFDPSKISDLKRTMQSVWPTLACPSGDGTTFWSHEWEKHGTCSESTLPRQHDYFSAALNLKKKVDLLNVLQNAGIEPNGNSYSFNSIKGAISEASGFTPWIECNVDESGNGQLYQVYMCVDTSGSNFIDCPVFPKGRRCPSDIEFPSF
;
A
#
# COMPACT_ATOMS: atom_id res chain seq x y z
N MET A 1 -25.12 70.39 -42.88
CA MET A 1 -25.77 69.08 -42.66
C MET A 1 -24.93 68.28 -41.69
N ASN A 2 -25.56 67.84 -40.60
CA ASN A 2 -25.13 66.89 -39.54
C ASN A 2 -24.74 65.50 -40.13
N PRO A 3 -24.31 64.46 -39.36
CA PRO A 3 -23.64 64.38 -38.05
C PRO A 3 -22.53 63.26 -37.90
N ARG A 4 -21.80 63.30 -36.77
CA ARG A 4 -21.35 62.22 -35.82
C ARG A 4 -20.95 60.80 -36.27
N ASN A 5 -19.84 60.28 -35.70
CA ASN A 5 -19.76 59.18 -34.68
C ASN A 5 -18.28 58.77 -34.52
N THR A 6 -17.56 59.00 -33.40
CA THR A 6 -17.50 58.30 -32.09
C THR A 6 -17.34 56.77 -32.10
N ASN A 7 -16.43 56.31 -31.22
CA ASN A 7 -16.19 54.95 -30.69
C ASN A 7 -15.17 54.12 -31.51
N SER A 8 -14.31 53.27 -30.96
CA SER A 8 -14.07 52.78 -29.59
C SER A 8 -12.71 52.06 -29.67
N ILE A 9 -11.79 52.25 -28.73
CA ILE A 9 -11.49 51.31 -27.62
C ILE A 9 -11.02 49.91 -28.09
N LEU A 10 -9.80 49.59 -27.66
CA LEU A 10 -9.17 48.26 -27.54
C LEU A 10 -9.04 47.41 -28.82
N LEU A 11 -7.84 47.46 -29.41
CA LEU A 11 -7.27 46.26 -30.03
C LEU A 11 -6.97 45.27 -28.89
N VAL A 12 -7.91 44.35 -28.69
CA VAL A 12 -7.79 43.20 -27.80
C VAL A 12 -6.57 42.39 -28.21
N VAL A 13 -5.52 42.42 -27.38
CA VAL A 13 -4.40 41.49 -27.46
C VAL A 13 -4.98 40.10 -27.25
N LEU A 14 -5.10 39.31 -28.32
CA LEU A 14 -5.45 37.89 -28.25
C LEU A 14 -4.26 37.17 -27.60
N GLN A 15 -4.20 37.18 -26.27
CA GLN A 15 -3.33 36.27 -25.53
C GLN A 15 -3.84 34.86 -25.80
N ALA A 16 -3.12 34.12 -26.64
CA ALA A 16 -3.22 32.67 -26.67
C ALA A 16 -2.78 32.17 -25.28
N GLN A 17 -3.74 32.03 -24.37
CA GLN A 17 -3.55 31.31 -23.13
C GLN A 17 -3.38 29.84 -23.51
N LEU A 18 -2.12 29.45 -23.65
CA LEU A 18 -1.70 28.07 -23.63
C LEU A 18 -2.14 27.51 -22.27
N LEU A 19 -3.33 26.92 -22.21
CA LEU A 19 -3.75 26.10 -21.09
C LEU A 19 -2.83 24.88 -21.10
N ILE A 20 -1.69 25.03 -20.43
CA ILE A 20 -0.93 23.89 -19.95
C ILE A 20 -1.88 23.22 -18.97
N VAL A 21 -2.61 22.21 -19.43
CA VAL A 21 -3.24 21.22 -18.56
C VAL A 21 -2.07 20.52 -17.90
N LEU A 22 -1.55 21.11 -16.83
CA LEU A 22 -0.78 20.38 -15.85
C LEU A 22 -1.73 19.27 -15.41
N CYS A 23 -1.34 18.03 -15.67
CA CYS A 23 -1.99 16.89 -15.06
C CYS A 23 -1.80 17.09 -13.56
N VAL A 24 -2.79 17.70 -12.90
CA VAL A 24 -2.83 17.79 -11.45
C VAL A 24 -3.05 16.35 -11.01
N GLY A 25 -1.98 15.69 -10.58
CA GLY A 25 -2.10 14.39 -9.91
C GLY A 25 -3.15 14.55 -8.81
N GLN A 26 -4.08 13.59 -8.70
CA GLN A 26 -5.04 13.63 -7.60
C GLN A 26 -4.26 13.65 -6.29
N ASP A 27 -4.40 14.74 -5.53
CA ASP A 27 -3.78 14.85 -4.23
C ASP A 27 -4.43 13.84 -3.27
N PHE A 28 -3.60 13.23 -2.44
CA PHE A 28 -3.98 12.30 -1.37
C PHE A 28 -3.34 12.78 -0.06
N ASP A 29 -3.86 12.32 1.08
CA ASP A 29 -3.48 12.87 2.39
C ASP A 29 -2.39 12.07 3.13
N PHE A 30 -2.33 10.75 2.90
CA PHE A 30 -1.37 9.82 3.51
C PHE A 30 -1.37 8.49 2.74
N PHE A 31 -0.42 7.60 3.03
CA PHE A 31 -0.50 6.22 2.57
C PHE A 31 -0.88 5.25 3.68
N TYR A 32 -1.62 4.20 3.34
CA TYR A 32 -1.51 2.94 4.07
C TYR A 32 -0.33 2.13 3.51
N PHE A 33 0.65 1.81 4.35
CA PHE A 33 1.60 0.74 4.08
C PHE A 33 1.08 -0.56 4.70
N VAL A 34 0.80 -1.53 3.84
CA VAL A 34 0.11 -2.76 4.21
C VAL A 34 1.04 -3.94 4.03
N GLN A 35 1.19 -4.70 5.11
CA GLN A 35 1.95 -5.95 5.13
C GLN A 35 1.01 -7.11 5.46
N GLN A 36 1.23 -8.28 4.87
CA GLN A 36 0.41 -9.47 5.03
C GLN A 36 1.21 -10.66 5.55
N TRP A 37 0.60 -11.47 6.41
CA TRP A 37 1.17 -12.73 6.86
C TRP A 37 0.85 -13.84 5.85
N PRO A 38 1.86 -14.51 5.26
CA PRO A 38 1.64 -15.52 4.24
C PRO A 38 0.95 -16.79 4.79
N GLY A 39 1.13 -17.12 6.08
CA GLY A 39 0.41 -18.23 6.73
C GLY A 39 -1.10 -18.05 6.62
N SER A 40 -1.59 -16.89 7.05
CA SER A 40 -3.03 -16.56 7.03
C SER A 40 -3.60 -16.31 5.63
N TYR A 41 -2.75 -16.11 4.61
CA TYR A 41 -3.24 -16.11 3.22
C TYR A 41 -3.48 -17.54 2.73
N CYS A 42 -2.61 -18.47 3.11
CA CYS A 42 -2.53 -19.81 2.50
C CYS A 42 -3.28 -20.92 3.24
N ASP A 43 -3.86 -20.65 4.41
CA ASP A 43 -4.64 -21.60 5.22
C ASP A 43 -6.15 -21.32 5.22
N THR A 44 -6.62 -20.49 4.27
CA THR A 44 -8.04 -20.26 4.04
C THR A 44 -8.60 -21.26 3.02
N LYS A 45 -9.92 -21.28 2.84
CA LYS A 45 -10.58 -22.08 1.78
C LYS A 45 -10.21 -21.67 0.36
N GLN A 46 -9.54 -20.52 0.17
CA GLN A 46 -9.09 -20.06 -1.13
C GLN A 46 -7.73 -20.67 -1.47
N SER A 47 -7.52 -21.01 -2.74
CA SER A 47 -6.24 -21.54 -3.20
C SER A 47 -5.10 -20.53 -2.99
N CYS A 48 -3.98 -21.00 -2.45
CA CYS A 48 -2.70 -20.29 -2.43
C CYS A 48 -1.67 -21.06 -3.28
N CYS A 49 -0.84 -20.31 -4.00
CA CYS A 49 0.26 -20.86 -4.78
C CYS A 49 1.54 -20.11 -4.43
N TYR A 50 2.62 -20.85 -4.16
CA TYR A 50 3.92 -20.21 -3.96
C TYR A 50 4.44 -19.57 -5.26
N PRO A 51 5.20 -18.48 -5.18
CA PRO A 51 5.88 -17.89 -6.33
C PRO A 51 6.72 -18.89 -7.11
N SER A 52 7.06 -18.55 -8.35
CA SER A 52 7.99 -19.34 -9.17
C SER A 52 9.39 -19.45 -8.57
N THR A 53 9.72 -18.57 -7.62
CA THR A 53 10.97 -18.61 -6.84
C THR A 53 10.92 -19.56 -5.64
N GLY A 54 9.80 -20.27 -5.42
CA GLY A 54 9.61 -21.21 -4.31
C GLY A 54 8.82 -20.62 -3.14
N LYS A 55 8.71 -21.39 -2.05
CA LYS A 55 8.02 -20.97 -0.82
C LYS A 55 8.70 -19.72 -0.25
N PRO A 56 7.96 -18.61 -0.01
CA PRO A 56 8.52 -17.41 0.63
C PRO A 56 9.06 -17.70 2.04
N ALA A 57 9.88 -16.80 2.55
CA ALA A 57 10.24 -16.83 3.98
C ALA A 57 8.97 -16.70 4.85
N ALA A 58 9.00 -17.30 6.04
CA ALA A 58 7.97 -17.13 7.06
C ALA A 58 8.11 -15.75 7.75
N ASP A 59 7.94 -14.69 6.96
CA ASP A 59 7.95 -13.29 7.37
C ASP A 59 6.77 -12.58 6.67
N PHE A 60 6.36 -11.42 7.21
CA PHE A 60 5.39 -10.56 6.58
C PHE A 60 5.88 -10.13 5.19
N GLY A 61 5.03 -10.29 4.18
CA GLY A 61 5.24 -9.74 2.85
C GLY A 61 4.54 -8.39 2.69
N ILE A 62 5.08 -7.51 1.85
CA ILE A 62 4.36 -6.31 1.44
C ILE A 62 3.11 -6.74 0.64
N HIS A 63 1.97 -6.14 0.98
CA HIS A 63 0.79 -6.15 0.11
C HIS A 63 0.82 -4.92 -0.79
N GLY A 64 0.94 -3.73 -0.20
CA GLY A 64 1.07 -2.50 -0.98
C GLY A 64 1.25 -1.22 -0.19
N LEU A 65 1.37 -0.12 -0.94
CA LEU A 65 1.51 1.24 -0.44
C LEU A 65 0.42 2.10 -1.08
N TRP A 66 -0.65 2.41 -0.35
CA TRP A 66 -1.90 2.89 -0.94
C TRP A 66 -2.18 4.34 -0.56
N PRO A 67 -2.15 5.29 -1.51
CA PRO A 67 -2.67 6.64 -1.31
C PRO A 67 -4.08 6.63 -0.74
N ASN A 68 -4.35 7.44 0.27
CA ASN A 68 -5.63 7.49 0.97
C ASN A 68 -5.95 8.92 1.45
N ASN A 69 -7.23 9.21 1.67
CA ASN A 69 -7.73 10.50 2.14
C ASN A 69 -8.20 10.43 3.59
N ARG A 70 -8.20 11.57 4.28
CA ARG A 70 -8.60 11.70 5.69
C ARG A 70 -10.07 11.35 5.96
N ASP A 71 -10.92 11.42 4.95
CA ASP A 71 -12.33 11.01 5.04
C ASP A 71 -12.53 9.49 4.87
N GLY A 72 -11.45 8.75 4.61
CA GLY A 72 -11.46 7.31 4.38
C GLY A 72 -11.71 6.89 2.93
N SER A 73 -11.93 7.84 2.01
CA SER A 73 -11.88 7.58 0.57
C SER A 73 -10.43 7.39 0.10
N TYR A 74 -10.25 6.86 -1.12
CA TYR A 74 -8.93 6.73 -1.73
C TYR A 74 -9.01 6.92 -3.25
N PRO A 75 -7.98 7.52 -3.87
CA PRO A 75 -7.87 7.55 -5.31
C PRO A 75 -7.40 6.18 -5.85
N SER A 76 -7.82 5.82 -7.07
CA SER A 76 -7.40 4.57 -7.72
C SER A 76 -7.37 4.70 -9.23
N ASN A 77 -6.45 3.98 -9.88
CA ASN A 77 -6.32 3.93 -11.34
C ASN A 77 -6.14 5.32 -11.97
N CYS A 78 -5.28 6.15 -11.37
CA CYS A 78 -5.24 7.59 -11.63
C CYS A 78 -4.60 7.98 -12.95
N ASN A 79 -3.67 7.18 -13.47
CA ASN A 79 -2.98 7.48 -14.72
C ASN A 79 -2.87 6.25 -15.63
N PRO A 80 -3.77 6.10 -16.63
CA PRO A 80 -3.69 4.98 -17.58
C PRO A 80 -2.54 5.13 -18.59
N ASN A 81 -1.86 6.29 -18.64
CA ASN A 81 -0.76 6.53 -19.57
C ASN A 81 0.61 6.14 -18.99
N THR A 82 0.66 5.70 -17.73
CA THR A 82 1.87 5.20 -17.07
C THR A 82 1.71 3.73 -16.67
N PRO A 83 1.50 2.82 -17.64
CA PRO A 83 1.38 1.39 -17.35
C PRO A 83 2.66 0.87 -16.69
N PHE A 84 2.52 -0.23 -15.97
CA PHE A 84 3.67 -0.85 -15.31
C PHE A 84 4.72 -1.30 -16.33
N ASP A 85 5.98 -0.92 -16.08
CA ASP A 85 7.12 -1.28 -16.90
C ASP A 85 8.18 -1.98 -16.03
N PRO A 86 8.36 -3.31 -16.16
CA PRO A 86 9.31 -4.05 -15.32
C PRO A 86 10.77 -3.61 -15.50
N SER A 87 11.13 -2.96 -16.61
CA SER A 87 12.50 -2.47 -16.83
C SER A 87 12.87 -1.35 -15.86
N LYS A 88 11.89 -0.55 -15.42
CA LYS A 88 12.07 0.57 -14.48
C LYS A 88 12.38 0.15 -13.05
N ILE A 89 12.27 -1.14 -12.73
CA ILE A 89 12.53 -1.70 -11.38
C ILE A 89 13.45 -2.93 -11.45
N SER A 90 14.22 -3.06 -12.53
CA SER A 90 15.07 -4.22 -12.76
C SER A 90 16.09 -4.47 -11.64
N ASP A 91 16.59 -3.39 -11.03
CA ASP A 91 17.48 -3.41 -9.87
C ASP A 91 16.78 -3.84 -8.56
N LEU A 92 15.47 -3.58 -8.45
CA LEU A 92 14.66 -3.93 -7.27
C LEU A 92 14.07 -5.34 -7.33
N LYS A 93 13.99 -5.94 -8.54
CA LYS A 93 13.22 -7.19 -8.79
C LYS A 93 13.56 -8.31 -7.81
N ARG A 94 14.84 -8.57 -7.54
CA ARG A 94 15.24 -9.65 -6.61
C ARG A 94 14.73 -9.41 -5.19
N THR A 95 14.82 -8.18 -4.70
CA THR A 95 14.30 -7.81 -3.38
C THR A 95 12.78 -7.94 -3.35
N MET A 96 12.09 -7.47 -4.39
CA MET A 96 10.63 -7.59 -4.50
C MET A 96 10.16 -9.05 -4.53
N GLN A 97 10.86 -9.95 -5.21
CA GLN A 97 10.55 -11.38 -5.17
C GLN A 97 10.63 -11.98 -3.75
N SER A 98 11.50 -11.42 -2.90
CA SER A 98 11.68 -11.89 -1.53
C SER A 98 10.69 -11.29 -0.54
N VAL A 99 10.39 -9.99 -0.64
CA VAL A 99 9.62 -9.27 0.41
C VAL A 99 8.26 -8.76 -0.07
N TRP A 100 7.95 -8.90 -1.36
CA TRP A 100 6.65 -8.56 -1.95
C TRP A 100 6.15 -9.70 -2.86
N PRO A 101 6.13 -10.97 -2.38
CA PRO A 101 5.76 -12.12 -3.20
C PRO A 101 4.26 -12.11 -3.53
N THR A 102 3.90 -12.69 -4.68
CA THR A 102 2.52 -13.09 -4.95
C THR A 102 2.23 -14.45 -4.32
N LEU A 103 1.02 -14.63 -3.78
CA LEU A 103 0.52 -15.92 -3.30
C LEU A 103 -0.71 -16.39 -4.09
N ALA A 104 -1.12 -15.63 -5.10
CA ALA A 104 -2.26 -15.96 -5.95
C ALA A 104 -1.94 -17.17 -6.86
N CYS A 105 -2.99 -17.93 -7.21
CA CYS A 105 -2.90 -19.02 -8.17
C CYS A 105 -3.30 -18.58 -9.60
N PRO A 106 -2.68 -19.15 -10.64
CA PRO A 106 -1.53 -20.07 -10.60
C PRO A 106 -0.24 -19.37 -10.13
N SER A 107 0.79 -20.17 -9.79
CA SER A 107 2.11 -19.66 -9.42
C SER A 107 2.63 -18.62 -10.43
N GLY A 108 3.19 -17.52 -9.94
CA GLY A 108 3.70 -16.42 -10.74
C GLY A 108 5.01 -15.85 -10.20
N ASP A 109 5.68 -15.01 -11.00
CA ASP A 109 6.96 -14.39 -10.63
C ASP A 109 6.82 -13.06 -9.87
N GLY A 110 5.57 -12.67 -9.56
CA GLY A 110 5.21 -11.42 -8.89
C GLY A 110 4.80 -10.29 -9.84
N THR A 111 5.17 -10.35 -11.12
CA THR A 111 4.99 -9.22 -12.06
C THR A 111 3.55 -8.77 -12.19
N THR A 112 2.58 -9.69 -12.31
CA THR A 112 1.14 -9.36 -12.38
C THR A 112 0.68 -8.62 -11.12
N PHE A 113 1.16 -9.04 -9.94
CA PHE A 113 0.78 -8.43 -8.68
C PHE A 113 1.38 -7.02 -8.55
N TRP A 114 2.66 -6.86 -8.88
CA TRP A 114 3.28 -5.53 -8.86
C TRP A 114 2.67 -4.59 -9.91
N SER A 115 2.28 -5.11 -11.07
CA SER A 115 1.53 -4.37 -12.09
C SER A 115 0.21 -3.84 -11.53
N HIS A 116 -0.54 -4.70 -10.83
CA HIS A 116 -1.80 -4.31 -10.17
C HIS A 116 -1.57 -3.20 -9.14
N GLU A 117 -0.61 -3.38 -8.24
CA GLU A 117 -0.30 -2.40 -7.19
C GLU A 117 0.16 -1.06 -7.77
N TRP A 118 0.99 -1.07 -8.81
CA TRP A 118 1.40 0.15 -9.49
C TRP A 118 0.22 0.83 -10.18
N GLU A 119 -0.50 0.13 -11.05
CA GLU A 119 -1.54 0.75 -11.89
C GLU A 119 -2.72 1.25 -11.06
N LYS A 120 -3.11 0.50 -10.02
CA LYS A 120 -4.23 0.87 -9.16
C LYS A 120 -3.85 1.91 -8.11
N HIS A 121 -2.67 1.79 -7.49
CA HIS A 121 -2.28 2.63 -6.34
C HIS A 121 -1.08 3.53 -6.63
N GLY A 122 -0.01 2.99 -7.20
CA GLY A 122 1.21 3.74 -7.51
C GLY A 122 1.00 4.94 -8.44
N THR A 123 0.16 4.81 -9.48
CA THR A 123 -0.19 5.91 -10.40
C THR A 123 -0.88 7.08 -9.69
N CYS A 124 -1.49 6.85 -8.53
CA CYS A 124 -2.11 7.89 -7.70
C CYS A 124 -1.13 8.60 -6.76
N SER A 125 0.14 8.19 -6.76
CA SER A 125 1.19 8.79 -5.94
C SER A 125 2.18 9.63 -6.75
N GLU A 126 1.97 9.81 -8.06
CA GLU A 126 2.91 10.49 -8.97
C GLU A 126 3.20 11.96 -8.60
N SER A 127 2.37 12.60 -7.78
CA SER A 127 2.63 13.97 -7.27
C SER A 127 3.77 14.02 -6.25
N THR A 128 4.05 12.93 -5.53
CA THR A 128 5.12 12.85 -4.51
C THR A 128 6.16 11.76 -4.79
N LEU A 129 5.77 10.68 -5.45
CA LEU A 129 6.60 9.57 -5.93
C LEU A 129 6.47 9.50 -7.46
N PRO A 130 7.13 10.41 -8.21
CA PRO A 130 6.84 10.66 -9.63
C PRO A 130 7.22 9.52 -10.58
N ARG A 131 8.01 8.53 -10.11
CA ARG A 131 8.44 7.40 -10.93
C ARG A 131 8.02 6.09 -10.29
N GLN A 132 7.73 5.10 -11.13
CA GLN A 132 7.50 3.72 -10.69
C GLN A 132 8.59 3.21 -9.75
N HIS A 133 9.86 3.51 -10.05
CA HIS A 133 10.98 3.13 -9.18
C HIS A 133 10.88 3.75 -7.78
N ASP A 134 10.45 5.02 -7.67
CA ASP A 134 10.32 5.73 -6.40
C ASP A 134 9.24 5.07 -5.51
N TYR A 135 8.10 4.70 -6.11
CA TYR A 135 7.01 4.00 -5.42
C TYR A 135 7.45 2.66 -4.82
N PHE A 136 8.06 1.79 -5.63
CA PHE A 136 8.52 0.49 -5.15
C PHE A 136 9.67 0.64 -4.14
N SER A 137 10.61 1.56 -4.38
CA SER A 137 11.70 1.85 -3.44
C SER A 137 11.18 2.33 -2.09
N ALA A 138 10.16 3.19 -2.07
CA ALA A 138 9.53 3.68 -0.84
C ALA A 138 8.96 2.51 -0.01
N ALA A 139 8.13 1.65 -0.62
CA ALA A 139 7.57 0.48 0.05
C ALA A 139 8.65 -0.49 0.58
N LEU A 140 9.70 -0.74 -0.21
CA LEU A 140 10.83 -1.58 0.22
C LEU A 140 11.61 -0.96 1.39
N ASN A 141 11.76 0.37 1.43
CA ASN A 141 12.40 1.07 2.53
C ASN A 141 11.53 1.05 3.79
N LEU A 142 10.20 1.18 3.65
CA LEU A 142 9.26 1.06 4.76
C LEU A 142 9.27 -0.36 5.38
N LYS A 143 9.33 -1.41 4.55
CA LYS A 143 9.49 -2.81 5.02
C LYS A 143 10.74 -3.00 5.89
N LYS A 144 11.83 -2.30 5.58
CA LYS A 144 13.07 -2.36 6.37
C LYS A 144 12.99 -1.59 7.69
N LYS A 145 12.13 -0.57 7.79
CA LYS A 145 12.03 0.28 8.98
C LYS A 145 11.31 -0.41 10.15
N VAL A 146 10.33 -1.26 9.86
CA VAL A 146 9.59 -2.01 10.88
C VAL A 146 9.52 -3.47 10.46
N ASP A 147 10.37 -4.26 11.10
CA ASP A 147 10.39 -5.71 10.98
C ASP A 147 9.31 -6.31 11.89
N LEU A 148 8.09 -6.47 11.34
CA LEU A 148 6.92 -6.89 12.11
C LEU A 148 7.11 -8.26 12.78
N LEU A 149 7.76 -9.21 12.11
CA LEU A 149 7.99 -10.53 12.70
C LEU A 149 8.92 -10.40 13.92
N ASN A 150 10.08 -9.76 13.76
CA ASN A 150 11.01 -9.58 14.88
C ASN A 150 10.38 -8.81 16.04
N VAL A 151 9.56 -7.79 15.75
CA VAL A 151 8.82 -7.04 16.77
C VAL A 151 7.89 -7.96 17.57
N LEU A 152 7.11 -8.80 16.89
CA LEU A 152 6.18 -9.72 17.55
C LEU A 152 6.93 -10.81 18.35
N GLN A 153 7.98 -11.41 17.77
CA GLN A 153 8.78 -12.43 18.44
C GLN A 153 9.47 -11.91 19.72
N ASN A 154 10.01 -10.69 19.68
CA ASN A 154 10.59 -10.04 20.86
C ASN A 154 9.55 -9.79 21.98
N ALA A 155 8.27 -9.71 21.64
CA ALA A 155 7.16 -9.63 22.58
C ALA A 155 6.62 -11.01 23.01
N GLY A 156 7.25 -12.11 22.57
CA GLY A 156 6.81 -13.49 22.83
C GLY A 156 5.62 -13.94 21.98
N ILE A 157 5.35 -13.25 20.87
CA ILE A 157 4.26 -13.54 19.93
C ILE A 157 4.87 -14.22 18.70
N GLU A 158 4.79 -15.54 18.67
CA GLU A 158 5.43 -16.40 17.68
C GLU A 158 4.41 -16.96 16.67
N PRO A 159 4.75 -17.08 15.37
CA PRO A 159 3.89 -17.70 14.36
C PRO A 159 3.88 -19.23 14.48
N ASN A 160 3.24 -19.75 15.52
CA ASN A 160 3.26 -21.16 15.90
C ASN A 160 1.85 -21.78 16.02
N GLY A 161 0.81 -21.09 15.53
CA GLY A 161 -0.59 -21.52 15.62
C GLY A 161 -1.25 -21.22 16.97
N ASN A 162 -0.52 -20.61 17.93
CA ASN A 162 -1.15 -20.16 19.17
C ASN A 162 -1.97 -18.88 18.93
N SER A 163 -2.93 -18.67 19.82
CA SER A 163 -3.69 -17.41 19.87
C SER A 163 -3.08 -16.43 20.86
N TYR A 164 -3.09 -15.15 20.47
CA TYR A 164 -2.60 -14.04 21.27
C TYR A 164 -3.66 -12.95 21.32
N SER A 165 -3.72 -12.20 22.42
CA SER A 165 -4.71 -11.14 22.53
C SER A 165 -4.50 -10.06 21.45
N PHE A 166 -5.59 -9.54 20.88
CA PHE A 166 -5.54 -8.42 19.94
C PHE A 166 -4.73 -7.24 20.48
N ASN A 167 -4.91 -6.94 21.78
CA ASN A 167 -4.22 -5.83 22.43
C ASN A 167 -2.71 -6.09 22.57
N SER A 168 -2.25 -7.33 22.77
CA SER A 168 -0.81 -7.62 22.84
C SER A 168 -0.15 -7.49 21.47
N ILE A 169 -0.78 -7.97 20.40
CA ILE A 169 -0.28 -7.81 19.02
C ILE A 169 -0.19 -6.32 18.66
N LYS A 170 -1.30 -5.59 18.86
CA LYS A 170 -1.36 -4.16 18.58
C LYS A 170 -0.36 -3.38 19.42
N GLY A 171 -0.28 -3.69 20.72
CA GLY A 171 0.62 -3.04 21.67
C GLY A 171 2.09 -3.21 21.33
N ALA A 172 2.52 -4.44 21.01
CA ALA A 172 3.91 -4.72 20.63
C ALA A 172 4.35 -3.92 19.40
N ILE A 173 3.50 -3.85 18.37
CA ILE A 173 3.77 -3.07 17.16
C ILE A 173 3.78 -1.57 17.47
N SER A 174 2.85 -1.09 18.31
CA SER A 174 2.82 0.32 18.72
C SER A 174 4.04 0.74 19.52
N GLU A 175 4.50 -0.08 20.46
CA GLU A 175 5.68 0.20 21.26
C GLU A 175 6.95 0.25 20.41
N ALA A 176 7.11 -0.68 19.47
CA ALA A 176 8.29 -0.73 18.62
C ALA A 176 8.33 0.35 17.53
N SER A 177 7.19 0.68 16.92
CA SER A 177 7.12 1.64 15.81
C SER A 177 6.88 3.08 16.28
N GLY A 178 6.32 3.27 17.48
CA GLY A 178 5.83 4.56 17.96
C GLY A 178 4.45 4.96 17.41
N PHE A 179 3.82 4.13 16.56
CA PHE A 179 2.56 4.44 15.89
C PHE A 179 1.52 3.33 16.08
N THR A 180 0.25 3.71 16.14
CA THR A 180 -0.83 2.74 16.31
C THR A 180 -1.18 2.06 14.99
N PRO A 181 -0.96 0.73 14.81
CA PRO A 181 -1.36 0.05 13.59
C PRO A 181 -2.85 -0.25 13.58
N TRP A 182 -3.37 -0.54 12.39
CA TRP A 182 -4.62 -1.28 12.24
C TRP A 182 -4.32 -2.74 11.91
N ILE A 183 -4.97 -3.64 12.64
CA ILE A 183 -4.83 -5.08 12.46
C ILE A 183 -6.07 -5.59 11.75
N GLU A 184 -5.88 -6.22 10.61
CA GLU A 184 -6.91 -6.92 9.87
C GLU A 184 -6.77 -8.42 10.09
N CYS A 185 -7.90 -9.07 10.31
CA CYS A 185 -7.99 -10.51 10.50
C CYS A 185 -8.87 -11.13 9.42
N ASN A 186 -8.48 -12.33 8.98
CA ASN A 186 -9.36 -13.19 8.19
C ASN A 186 -9.69 -14.46 9.00
N VAL A 187 -10.20 -15.48 8.32
CA VAL A 187 -10.62 -16.75 8.94
C VAL A 187 -9.98 -17.91 8.18
N ASP A 188 -9.37 -18.84 8.90
CA ASP A 188 -8.76 -20.06 8.35
C ASP A 188 -9.83 -21.08 7.90
N GLU A 189 -9.41 -22.24 7.40
CA GLU A 189 -10.33 -23.34 7.04
C GLU A 189 -11.13 -23.90 8.24
N SER A 190 -10.58 -23.81 9.45
CA SER A 190 -11.16 -24.33 10.70
C SER A 190 -12.16 -23.37 11.35
N GLY A 191 -12.22 -22.11 10.92
CA GLY A 191 -13.08 -21.07 11.47
C GLY A 191 -12.42 -20.16 12.51
N ASN A 192 -11.11 -20.27 12.72
CA ASN A 192 -10.34 -19.44 13.64
C ASN A 192 -10.11 -18.04 13.05
N GLY A 193 -10.23 -17.01 13.88
CA GLY A 193 -9.84 -15.66 13.48
C GLY A 193 -8.33 -15.47 13.66
N GLN A 194 -7.65 -15.02 12.63
CA GLN A 194 -6.19 -15.04 12.55
C GLN A 194 -5.58 -13.75 12.02
N LEU A 195 -4.32 -13.50 12.37
CA LEU A 195 -3.58 -12.28 12.03
C LEU A 195 -3.26 -12.26 10.53
N TYR A 196 -3.98 -11.44 9.78
CA TYR A 196 -3.85 -11.43 8.32
C TYR A 196 -3.01 -10.27 7.80
N GLN A 197 -3.41 -9.02 8.06
CA GLN A 197 -2.69 -7.85 7.58
C GLN A 197 -2.47 -6.81 8.66
N VAL A 198 -1.36 -6.08 8.55
CA VAL A 198 -0.99 -4.97 9.41
C VAL A 198 -0.87 -3.72 8.56
N TYR A 199 -1.63 -2.70 8.93
CA TYR A 199 -1.67 -1.40 8.28
C TYR A 199 -0.96 -0.39 9.16
N MET A 200 0.00 0.31 8.60
CA MET A 200 0.64 1.48 9.21
C MET A 200 0.50 2.67 8.26
N CYS A 201 0.35 3.88 8.80
CA CYS A 201 0.21 5.07 7.97
C CYS A 201 1.54 5.75 7.73
N VAL A 202 1.71 6.29 6.53
CA VAL A 202 2.94 6.95 6.08
C VAL A 202 2.60 8.34 5.56
N ASP A 203 3.48 9.31 5.80
CA ASP A 203 3.36 10.65 5.22
C ASP A 203 3.34 10.61 3.68
N THR A 204 2.90 11.70 3.06
CA THR A 204 2.78 11.78 1.59
C THR A 204 4.12 11.71 0.86
N SER A 205 5.26 11.87 1.54
CA SER A 205 6.59 11.65 0.94
C SER A 205 6.95 10.16 0.82
N GLY A 206 6.10 9.26 1.33
CA GLY A 206 6.33 7.81 1.31
C GLY A 206 7.49 7.37 2.21
N SER A 207 7.92 8.23 3.14
CA SER A 207 9.17 8.03 3.86
C SER A 207 8.97 7.69 5.33
N ASN A 208 8.13 8.40 6.07
CA ASN A 208 8.03 8.22 7.52
C ASN A 208 6.65 7.75 7.95
N PHE A 209 6.63 6.86 8.95
CA PHE A 209 5.40 6.49 9.61
C PHE A 209 4.82 7.69 10.35
N ILE A 210 3.49 7.75 10.39
CA ILE A 210 2.70 8.78 11.07
C ILE A 210 1.52 8.12 11.78
N ASP A 211 0.89 8.86 12.70
CA ASP A 211 -0.41 8.46 13.22
C ASP A 211 -1.43 8.41 12.10
N CYS A 212 -2.19 7.33 12.04
CA CYS A 212 -3.22 7.16 11.03
C CYS A 212 -4.33 8.20 11.20
N PRO A 213 -4.58 9.07 10.20
CA PRO A 213 -5.66 10.06 10.29
C PRO A 213 -7.05 9.42 10.38
N VAL A 214 -7.19 8.25 9.75
CA VAL A 214 -8.36 7.39 9.76
C VAL A 214 -7.89 5.94 9.67
N PHE A 215 -8.67 4.99 10.18
CA PHE A 215 -8.41 3.56 10.02
C PHE A 215 -9.41 2.92 9.04
N PRO A 216 -9.06 1.80 8.39
CA PRO A 216 -9.97 1.08 7.51
C PRO A 216 -11.29 0.73 8.20
N LYS A 217 -12.38 0.73 7.42
CA LYS A 217 -13.66 0.19 7.88
C LYS A 217 -13.67 -1.31 7.60
N GLY A 218 -13.51 -2.13 8.64
CA GLY A 218 -13.45 -3.58 8.50
C GLY A 218 -14.19 -4.29 9.63
N ARG A 219 -14.36 -5.60 9.47
CA ARG A 219 -14.82 -6.47 10.55
C ARG A 219 -13.80 -6.37 11.69
N ARG A 220 -14.30 -6.29 12.92
CA ARG A 220 -13.43 -6.34 14.10
C ARG A 220 -12.78 -7.72 14.20
N CYS A 221 -11.47 -7.73 14.43
CA CYS A 221 -10.77 -8.94 14.88
C CYS A 221 -11.38 -9.47 16.20
N PRO A 222 -11.31 -10.79 16.45
CA PRO A 222 -11.66 -11.35 17.76
C PRO A 222 -10.74 -10.82 18.88
N SER A 223 -11.11 -11.09 20.14
CA SER A 223 -10.27 -10.74 21.30
C SER A 223 -8.92 -11.44 21.29
N ASP A 224 -8.90 -12.67 20.80
CA ASP A 224 -7.73 -13.53 20.69
C ASP A 224 -7.62 -14.00 19.24
N ILE A 225 -6.42 -13.87 18.70
CA ILE A 225 -6.13 -13.99 17.27
C ILE A 225 -5.05 -15.04 17.12
N GLU A 226 -5.30 -16.04 16.30
CA GLU A 226 -4.29 -17.00 15.91
C GLU A 226 -3.16 -16.34 15.10
N PHE A 227 -1.92 -16.70 15.40
CA PHE A 227 -0.78 -16.39 14.55
C PHE A 227 -0.25 -17.71 13.95
N PRO A 228 -0.75 -18.10 12.77
CA PRO A 228 -0.47 -19.44 12.22
C PRO A 228 0.99 -19.55 11.78
N SER A 229 1.52 -20.77 11.79
CA SER A 229 2.80 -21.06 11.14
C SER A 229 2.68 -20.92 9.61
N PHE A 230 3.80 -20.63 8.93
CA PHE A 230 3.87 -20.65 7.47
C PHE A 230 4.77 -21.75 6.92
#